data_AF-A0A1Q4G7B3-F1
#
_entry.id   AF-A0A1Q4G7B3-F1
#
_cell.length_a   1.000
_cell.length_b   1.000
_cell.length_c   1.000
_cell.angle_alpha   90.00
_cell.angle_beta   90.00
_cell.angle_gamma   90.00
#
_symmetry.space_group_name_H-M   'P 1'
#
loop_
_entity.id
_entity.type
_entity.pdbx_description
1 polymer ?
#
loop_
_entity_poly.entity_id
_entity_poly.type
_entity_poly.pdbx_seq_one_letter_code
_entity_poly.pdbx_strand_id
1 'polypeptide(L)'
;MSNDDTKRGSSILNSLKKLIFEDDQPQQTPPAQAPPAPATNAAPERPHVPPAYSSPTAQAPTGKTPPPIPLTANDGTTDLKEMKLKVYAILEKLNEQGVDFFEVWNAAAAMGKVEENTLKAAYTSLKFVDSSLTKDKLVATGTNYANKLKETIAKESEQKQAEKKKTEQDRTMEIANLNTEIKTITENIAKLQDDLQKKQLALAQINEKYEPRIKDIEQKINIGNAAVDEVVTEINTALRMINQSIT
;
A
#
# COMPACT_ATOMS: atom_id res chain seq x y z
N MET A 1 -27.30 -21.87 39.42
CA MET A 1 -26.20 -21.12 40.08
C MET A 1 -24.94 -21.50 39.31
N SER A 2 -24.28 -20.65 38.53
CA SER A 2 -24.13 -19.20 38.59
C SER A 2 -23.92 -18.59 37.19
N ASN A 3 -24.31 -17.32 37.06
CA ASN A 3 -24.17 -16.45 35.90
C ASN A 3 -22.70 -16.07 35.64
N ASP A 4 -22.32 -15.88 34.38
CA ASP A 4 -21.24 -14.94 34.02
C ASP A 4 -21.48 -14.36 32.61
N ASP A 5 -22.34 -13.34 32.56
CA ASP A 5 -22.55 -12.45 31.43
C ASP A 5 -22.18 -11.04 31.88
N THR A 6 -20.90 -10.65 31.86
CA THR A 6 -20.50 -9.23 31.73
C THR A 6 -18.99 -9.09 31.44
N LYS A 7 -18.59 -9.14 30.15
CA LYS A 7 -17.27 -8.62 29.72
C LYS A 7 -17.20 -8.35 28.22
N ARG A 8 -18.12 -7.52 27.72
CA ARG A 8 -17.99 -6.80 26.44
C ARG A 8 -18.49 -5.37 26.62
N GLY A 9 -17.60 -4.43 26.97
CA GLY A 9 -18.04 -3.04 27.14
C GLY A 9 -17.00 -1.98 27.51
N SER A 10 -15.69 -2.20 27.36
CA SER A 10 -14.69 -1.22 27.83
C SER A 10 -13.66 -0.75 26.78
N SER A 11 -13.60 -1.32 25.59
CA SER A 11 -12.52 -0.98 24.63
C SER A 11 -12.81 0.20 23.69
N ILE A 12 -14.08 0.51 23.40
CA ILE A 12 -14.47 1.54 22.43
C ILE A 12 -14.57 2.94 23.08
N LEU A 13 -14.87 2.99 24.38
CA LEU A 13 -15.02 4.26 25.11
C LEU A 13 -13.68 4.90 25.48
N ASN A 14 -12.60 4.12 25.56
CA ASN A 14 -11.25 4.63 25.85
C ASN A 14 -10.56 5.26 24.62
N SER A 15 -10.88 4.81 23.40
CA SER A 15 -10.35 5.41 22.17
C SER A 15 -11.04 6.74 21.82
N LEU A 16 -12.33 6.90 22.14
CA LEU A 16 -13.07 8.15 21.94
C LEU A 16 -12.60 9.27 22.89
N LYS A 17 -12.17 8.93 24.12
CA LYS A 17 -11.67 9.92 25.09
C LYS A 17 -10.32 10.55 24.68
N LYS A 18 -9.49 9.79 23.94
CA LYS A 18 -8.18 10.24 23.44
C LYS A 18 -8.27 11.10 22.17
N LEU A 19 -9.41 11.08 21.49
CA LEU A 19 -9.65 11.85 20.26
C LEU A 19 -10.37 13.19 20.53
N ILE A 20 -10.98 13.36 21.71
CA ILE A 20 -11.83 14.51 22.05
C ILE A 20 -11.12 15.53 22.96
N PHE A 21 -10.06 15.15 23.67
CA PHE A 21 -9.46 15.99 24.71
C PHE A 21 -7.96 16.30 24.53
N GLU A 22 -7.38 15.99 23.37
CA GLU A 22 -6.00 16.34 23.07
C GLU A 22 -5.88 16.80 21.62
N ASP A 23 -6.25 18.05 21.40
CA ASP A 23 -5.55 18.93 20.47
C ASP A 23 -5.81 20.36 20.95
N ASP A 24 -4.74 21.10 21.24
CA ASP A 24 -4.40 22.35 20.58
C ASP A 24 -3.35 23.13 21.41
N GLN A 25 -2.16 23.33 20.86
CA GLN A 25 -1.55 24.65 20.59
C GLN A 25 -0.01 24.61 20.43
N PRO A 26 0.57 25.57 19.69
CA PRO A 26 1.66 25.37 18.74
C PRO A 26 2.93 26.16 19.11
N GLN A 27 4.08 25.87 18.47
CA GLN A 27 5.20 26.82 18.34
C GLN A 27 6.17 26.31 17.25
N GLN A 28 6.20 26.94 16.06
CA GLN A 28 7.03 28.10 15.68
C GLN A 28 8.54 27.79 15.49
N THR A 29 8.96 27.69 14.23
CA THR A 29 10.25 28.17 13.69
C THR A 29 10.32 29.72 13.75
N PRO A 30 11.46 30.42 13.46
CA PRO A 30 12.91 30.19 13.55
C PRO A 30 13.60 31.37 14.34
N PRO A 31 14.92 31.70 14.26
CA PRO A 31 15.42 32.52 13.14
C PRO A 31 16.91 32.36 12.74
N ALA A 32 17.19 32.85 11.53
CA ALA A 32 18.51 33.15 10.99
C ALA A 32 19.18 34.35 11.72
N GLN A 33 20.52 34.37 11.76
CA GLN A 33 21.32 35.56 12.08
C GLN A 33 22.53 35.69 11.14
N ALA A 34 22.62 36.86 10.52
CA ALA A 34 23.83 37.58 10.12
C ALA A 34 23.53 39.08 10.34
N PRO A 35 24.49 40.03 10.39
CA PRO A 35 25.96 39.99 10.52
C PRO A 35 26.46 40.84 11.73
N PRO A 36 27.78 41.07 11.91
CA PRO A 36 28.30 42.39 11.53
C PRO A 36 29.74 42.39 10.96
N ALA A 37 30.01 43.35 10.06
CA ALA A 37 31.34 43.97 9.86
C ALA A 37 31.35 45.30 10.64
N PRO A 38 32.49 45.88 11.06
CA PRO A 38 33.34 46.60 10.08
C PRO A 38 34.87 46.69 10.40
N ALA A 39 35.59 47.16 9.38
CA ALA A 39 36.85 47.93 9.42
C ALA A 39 38.16 47.16 9.71
N THR A 40 39.34 47.38 9.11
CA THR A 40 39.89 48.26 8.05
C THR A 40 41.39 47.88 7.89
N ASN A 41 42.03 48.38 6.82
CA ASN A 41 43.48 48.54 6.60
C ASN A 41 44.22 47.31 6.01
N ALA A 42 45.13 47.43 5.06
CA ALA A 42 45.58 48.53 4.21
C ALA A 42 46.40 47.88 3.07
N ALA A 43 46.27 48.40 1.84
CA ALA A 43 47.28 48.23 0.80
C ALA A 43 48.27 49.41 0.90
N PRO A 44 49.55 49.22 0.52
CA PRO A 44 49.95 49.81 -0.76
C PRO A 44 51.00 49.03 -1.58
N GLU A 45 50.80 49.14 -2.90
CA GLU A 45 51.78 49.37 -3.98
C GLU A 45 52.85 48.35 -4.40
N ARG A 46 52.91 48.17 -5.74
CA ARG A 46 53.86 47.42 -6.59
C ARG A 46 55.24 48.11 -6.66
N PRO A 47 56.31 47.43 -7.14
CA PRO A 47 56.68 47.53 -8.57
C PRO A 47 57.20 46.24 -9.25
N HIS A 48 57.19 46.28 -10.59
CA HIS A 48 57.55 45.31 -11.63
C HIS A 48 58.95 44.65 -11.59
N VAL A 49 59.02 43.41 -12.12
CA VAL A 49 60.14 42.85 -12.93
C VAL A 49 59.60 41.79 -13.94
N PRO A 50 60.15 41.67 -15.19
CA PRO A 50 59.59 40.86 -16.29
C PRO A 50 60.37 39.50 -16.49
N PRO A 51 60.08 38.68 -17.53
CA PRO A 51 59.50 37.33 -17.41
C PRO A 51 60.52 36.18 -17.55
N ALA A 52 60.28 35.08 -16.82
CA ALA A 52 60.90 33.79 -17.10
C ALA A 52 59.90 32.87 -17.81
N TYR A 53 60.20 32.48 -19.04
CA TYR A 53 59.43 31.51 -19.82
C TYR A 53 59.43 30.15 -19.09
N SER A 54 58.26 29.68 -18.71
CA SER A 54 58.02 28.30 -18.30
C SER A 54 56.90 27.74 -19.16
N SER A 55 57.25 26.80 -20.04
CA SER A 55 56.30 26.05 -20.87
C SER A 55 55.28 25.33 -20.00
N PRO A 56 53.96 25.43 -20.26
CA PRO A 56 53.00 24.58 -19.59
C PRO A 56 52.96 23.22 -20.32
N THR A 57 53.53 22.19 -19.68
CA THR A 57 53.12 20.79 -19.93
C THR A 57 51.66 20.66 -19.54
N ALA A 58 50.78 20.66 -20.55
CA ALA A 58 49.38 20.31 -20.37
C ALA A 58 49.29 18.81 -20.04
N GLN A 59 49.16 18.49 -18.75
CA GLN A 59 48.63 17.22 -18.31
C GLN A 59 47.16 17.15 -18.73
N ALA A 60 46.83 16.18 -19.58
CA ALA A 60 45.45 15.87 -19.94
C ALA A 60 44.72 15.33 -18.70
N PRO A 61 43.56 15.88 -18.30
CA PRO A 61 42.76 15.28 -17.26
C PRO A 61 42.07 14.03 -17.84
N THR A 62 42.56 12.86 -17.44
CA THR A 62 41.84 11.59 -17.53
C THR A 62 40.69 11.61 -16.52
N GLY A 63 39.52 12.08 -16.97
CA GLY A 63 38.33 12.14 -16.15
C GLY A 63 37.20 12.77 -16.95
N LYS A 64 36.64 12.03 -17.92
CA LYS A 64 35.47 12.46 -18.68
C LYS A 64 34.27 11.66 -18.20
N THR A 65 33.51 12.25 -17.27
CA THR A 65 32.08 12.01 -17.20
C THR A 65 31.48 12.28 -18.60
N PRO A 66 30.62 11.41 -19.15
CA PRO A 66 30.03 11.62 -20.45
C PRO A 66 29.26 12.94 -20.51
N PRO A 67 29.29 13.69 -21.63
CA PRO A 67 28.40 14.83 -21.79
C PRO A 67 26.94 14.36 -21.89
N PRO A 68 25.98 15.10 -21.31
CA PRO A 68 24.57 14.73 -21.34
C PRO A 68 24.01 14.81 -22.77
N ILE A 69 23.32 13.75 -23.21
CA ILE A 69 22.52 13.74 -24.44
C ILE A 69 21.42 14.81 -24.31
N PRO A 70 21.11 15.59 -25.36
CA PRO A 70 20.07 16.61 -25.29
C PRO A 70 18.71 15.98 -24.93
N LEU A 71 18.22 16.26 -23.72
CA LEU A 71 16.83 16.02 -23.33
C LEU A 71 15.98 17.07 -24.07
N THR A 72 15.43 16.72 -25.23
CA THR A 72 14.41 17.56 -25.86
C THR A 72 13.22 17.64 -24.93
N ALA A 73 12.87 18.85 -24.49
CA ALA A 73 11.94 19.20 -23.42
C ALA A 73 10.45 18.89 -23.68
N ASN A 74 10.13 17.72 -24.23
CA ASN A 74 8.76 17.23 -24.46
C ASN A 74 8.47 15.88 -23.77
N ASP A 75 9.22 15.53 -22.73
CA ASP A 75 9.06 14.25 -22.02
C ASP A 75 7.93 14.29 -21.00
N GLY A 76 6.70 14.13 -21.48
CA GLY A 76 5.46 14.35 -20.73
C GLY A 76 5.05 13.30 -19.69
N THR A 77 5.89 12.37 -19.24
CA THR A 77 5.54 11.46 -18.12
C THR A 77 6.77 11.10 -17.27
N THR A 78 6.58 10.94 -15.96
CA THR A 78 7.60 10.43 -15.02
C THR A 78 8.18 9.10 -15.50
N ASP A 79 7.35 8.24 -16.09
CA ASP A 79 7.71 6.92 -16.62
C ASP A 79 8.71 7.00 -17.79
N LEU A 80 8.53 7.99 -18.69
CA LEU A 80 9.46 8.19 -19.80
C LEU A 80 10.84 8.64 -19.29
N LYS A 81 10.85 9.51 -18.26
CA LYS A 81 12.09 9.94 -17.60
C LYS A 81 12.81 8.77 -16.94
N GLU A 82 12.09 7.90 -16.23
CA GLU A 82 12.65 6.68 -15.62
C GLU A 82 13.20 5.70 -16.67
N MET A 83 12.48 5.51 -17.77
CA MET A 83 12.94 4.65 -18.86
C MET A 83 14.21 5.20 -19.52
N LYS A 84 14.29 6.51 -19.73
CA LYS A 84 15.51 7.17 -20.21
C LYS A 84 16.68 6.95 -19.26
N LEU A 85 16.47 7.09 -17.94
CA LEU A 85 17.50 6.80 -16.92
C LEU A 85 18.01 5.35 -16.97
N LYS A 86 17.12 4.38 -17.19
CA LYS A 86 17.52 2.98 -17.37
C LYS A 86 18.34 2.77 -18.64
N VAL A 87 17.94 3.38 -19.75
CA VAL A 87 18.71 3.37 -21.00
C VAL A 87 20.09 3.96 -20.79
N TYR A 88 20.22 5.09 -20.08
CA TYR A 88 21.52 5.66 -19.72
C TYR A 88 22.39 4.70 -18.89
N ALA A 89 21.83 4.07 -17.87
CA ALA A 89 22.57 3.11 -17.03
C ALA A 89 23.04 1.88 -17.81
N ILE A 90 22.32 1.47 -18.86
CA ILE A 90 22.73 0.38 -19.76
C ILE A 90 23.89 0.84 -20.64
N LEU A 91 23.78 2.02 -21.24
CA LEU A 91 24.83 2.59 -22.09
C LEU A 91 26.13 2.80 -21.30
N GLU A 92 26.06 3.29 -20.07
CA GLU A 92 27.23 3.46 -19.21
C GLU A 92 27.91 2.12 -18.85
N LYS A 93 27.13 1.07 -18.56
CA LYS A 93 27.66 -0.27 -18.29
C LYS A 93 28.31 -0.95 -19.50
N LEU A 94 27.89 -0.55 -20.70
CA LEU A 94 28.40 -1.09 -21.95
C LEU A 94 29.63 -0.33 -22.45
N ASN A 95 29.97 0.81 -21.85
CA ASN A 95 31.04 1.65 -22.34
C ASN A 95 32.39 0.94 -22.26
N GLU A 96 33.06 0.82 -23.40
CA GLU A 96 34.38 0.23 -23.48
C GLU A 96 35.46 1.26 -23.10
N GLN A 97 36.66 0.81 -22.77
CA GLN A 97 37.76 1.73 -22.50
C GLN A 97 38.22 2.43 -23.79
N GLY A 98 38.42 3.74 -23.71
CA GLY A 98 38.86 4.58 -24.83
C GLY A 98 37.69 5.22 -25.56
N VAL A 99 37.94 5.81 -26.74
CA VAL A 99 36.86 6.38 -27.55
C VAL A 99 36.17 5.25 -28.33
N ASP A 100 34.84 5.20 -28.28
CA ASP A 100 34.04 4.28 -29.08
C ASP A 100 32.83 4.95 -29.78
N PHE A 101 31.87 4.16 -30.26
CA PHE A 101 30.65 4.67 -30.88
C PHE A 101 29.89 5.68 -30.02
N PHE A 102 29.82 5.49 -28.70
CA PHE A 102 29.06 6.33 -27.78
C PHE A 102 29.64 7.75 -27.70
N GLU A 103 30.96 7.92 -27.59
CA GLU A 103 31.59 9.24 -27.60
C GLU A 103 31.44 9.94 -28.95
N VAL A 104 31.54 9.18 -30.06
CA VAL A 104 31.34 9.74 -31.41
C VAL A 104 29.90 10.19 -31.60
N TRP A 105 28.93 9.40 -31.14
CA TRP A 105 27.52 9.73 -31.21
C TRP A 105 27.16 10.94 -30.34
N ASN A 106 27.69 11.01 -29.11
CA ASN A 106 27.51 12.15 -28.23
C ASN A 106 28.15 13.42 -28.78
N ALA A 107 29.35 13.35 -29.36
CA ALA A 107 30.00 14.48 -30.01
C ALA A 107 29.20 14.96 -31.23
N ALA A 108 28.67 14.05 -32.04
CA ALA A 108 27.78 14.37 -33.16
C ALA A 108 26.47 15.04 -32.69
N ALA A 109 25.87 14.54 -31.61
CA ALA A 109 24.69 15.14 -31.00
C ALA A 109 24.98 16.54 -30.44
N ALA A 110 26.14 16.76 -29.81
CA ALA A 110 26.57 18.06 -29.30
C ALA A 110 26.81 19.10 -30.41
N MET A 111 27.10 18.66 -31.64
CA MET A 111 27.17 19.51 -32.83
C MET A 111 25.78 19.88 -33.39
N GLY A 112 24.70 19.47 -32.73
CA GLY A 112 23.32 19.89 -32.99
C GLY A 112 22.41 18.72 -33.39
N LYS A 113 22.87 17.85 -34.29
CA LYS A 113 22.11 16.67 -34.74
C LYS A 113 23.05 15.56 -35.15
N VAL A 114 22.65 14.32 -34.91
CA VAL A 114 23.38 13.13 -35.39
C VAL A 114 23.03 12.88 -36.85
N GLU A 115 23.95 13.19 -37.75
CA GLU A 115 23.82 13.02 -39.19
C GLU A 115 25.19 12.78 -39.84
N GLU A 116 25.23 12.47 -41.13
CA GLU A 116 26.46 12.03 -41.80
C GLU A 116 27.64 13.02 -41.61
N ASN A 117 27.38 14.32 -41.75
CA ASN A 117 28.42 15.35 -41.63
C ASN A 117 28.93 15.50 -40.19
N THR A 118 28.03 15.50 -39.19
CA THR A 118 28.41 15.63 -37.78
C THR A 118 29.09 14.37 -37.26
N LEU A 119 28.68 13.18 -37.72
CA LEU A 119 29.37 11.92 -37.41
C LEU A 119 30.77 11.86 -38.01
N LYS A 120 30.95 12.29 -39.26
CA LYS A 120 32.29 12.37 -39.90
C LYS A 120 33.19 13.36 -39.16
N ALA A 121 32.67 14.52 -38.79
CA ALA A 121 33.41 15.53 -38.02
C ALA A 121 33.80 15.01 -36.62
N ALA A 122 32.88 14.35 -35.92
CA ALA A 122 33.10 13.75 -34.61
C ALA A 122 34.16 12.65 -34.66
N TYR A 123 34.02 11.71 -35.61
CA TYR A 123 34.97 10.63 -35.83
C TYR A 123 36.36 11.18 -36.14
N THR A 124 36.48 12.13 -37.06
CA THR A 124 37.77 12.73 -37.45
C THR A 124 38.43 13.39 -36.24
N SER A 125 37.68 14.20 -35.48
CA SER A 125 38.20 14.92 -34.32
C SER A 125 38.67 13.97 -33.22
N LEU A 126 37.88 12.94 -32.92
CA LEU A 126 38.19 11.99 -31.86
C LEU A 126 39.28 10.98 -32.27
N LYS A 127 39.41 10.66 -33.56
CA LYS A 127 40.49 9.81 -34.08
C LYS A 127 41.88 10.39 -33.83
N PHE A 128 42.02 11.72 -33.84
CA PHE A 128 43.26 12.39 -33.48
C PHE A 128 43.59 12.29 -31.98
N VAL A 129 42.57 12.14 -31.14
CA VAL A 129 42.72 11.98 -29.68
C VAL A 129 42.98 10.52 -29.31
N ASP A 130 42.35 9.58 -30.01
CA ASP A 130 42.52 8.14 -29.81
C ASP A 130 42.73 7.44 -31.16
N SER A 131 43.98 7.06 -31.44
CA SER A 131 44.35 6.36 -32.67
C SER A 131 43.79 4.94 -32.75
N SER A 132 43.30 4.35 -31.64
CA SER A 132 42.64 3.04 -31.65
C SER A 132 41.21 3.09 -32.22
N LEU A 133 40.63 4.29 -32.35
CA LEU A 133 39.29 4.48 -32.91
C LEU A 133 39.28 4.10 -34.39
N THR A 134 38.68 2.98 -34.79
CA THR A 134 38.56 2.59 -36.20
C THR A 134 37.10 2.51 -36.61
N LYS A 135 36.83 2.60 -37.92
CA LYS A 135 35.48 2.34 -38.45
C LYS A 135 34.92 1.01 -37.94
N ASP A 136 35.75 -0.02 -37.93
CA ASP A 136 35.35 -1.35 -37.45
C ASP A 136 35.03 -1.34 -35.95
N LYS A 137 35.81 -0.63 -35.13
CA LYS A 137 35.50 -0.42 -33.70
C LYS A 137 34.17 0.33 -33.51
N LEU A 138 33.89 1.39 -34.28
CA LEU A 138 32.61 2.11 -34.21
C LEU A 138 31.43 1.21 -34.59
N VAL A 139 31.57 0.44 -35.67
CA VAL A 139 30.51 -0.46 -36.13
C VAL A 139 30.27 -1.56 -35.11
N ALA A 140 31.32 -2.16 -34.57
CA ALA A 140 31.23 -3.22 -33.57
C ALA A 140 30.57 -2.72 -32.27
N THR A 141 31.09 -1.64 -31.69
CA THR A 141 30.57 -1.06 -30.44
C THR A 141 29.16 -0.52 -30.62
N GLY A 142 28.87 0.21 -31.72
CA GLY A 142 27.53 0.68 -32.05
C GLY A 142 26.50 -0.45 -32.23
N THR A 143 26.91 -1.55 -32.87
CA THR A 143 26.06 -2.76 -32.99
C THR A 143 25.83 -3.40 -31.62
N ASN A 144 26.84 -3.46 -30.76
CA ASN A 144 26.73 -3.99 -29.41
C ASN A 144 25.73 -3.17 -28.57
N TYR A 145 25.85 -1.84 -28.56
CA TYR A 145 24.89 -0.95 -27.89
C TYR A 145 23.46 -1.17 -28.38
N ALA A 146 23.25 -1.19 -29.69
CA ALA A 146 21.92 -1.39 -30.28
C ALA A 146 21.33 -2.75 -29.90
N ASN A 147 22.12 -3.82 -29.94
CA ASN A 147 21.67 -5.16 -29.58
C ASN A 147 21.34 -5.27 -28.09
N LYS A 148 22.17 -4.70 -27.21
CA LYS A 148 21.91 -4.77 -25.77
C LYS A 148 20.70 -3.96 -25.35
N LEU A 149 20.46 -2.81 -25.97
CA LEU A 149 19.24 -2.04 -25.73
C LEU A 149 17.99 -2.83 -26.15
N LYS A 150 18.03 -3.49 -27.32
CA LYS A 150 16.94 -4.38 -27.77
C LYS A 150 16.72 -5.54 -26.81
N GLU A 151 17.78 -6.21 -26.39
CA GLU A 151 17.72 -7.32 -25.43
C GLU A 151 17.11 -6.87 -24.10
N THR A 152 17.52 -5.70 -23.60
CA THR A 152 17.03 -5.19 -22.32
C THR A 152 15.55 -4.83 -22.39
N ILE A 153 15.11 -4.15 -23.45
CA ILE A 153 13.70 -3.84 -23.65
C ILE A 153 12.87 -5.12 -23.81
N ALA A 154 13.37 -6.12 -24.55
CA ALA A 154 12.70 -7.41 -24.69
C ALA A 154 12.53 -8.10 -23.33
N LYS A 155 13.59 -8.15 -22.52
CA LYS A 155 13.55 -8.74 -21.17
C LYS A 155 12.61 -7.99 -20.23
N GLU A 156 12.63 -6.66 -20.22
CA GLU A 156 11.70 -5.87 -19.40
C GLU A 156 10.24 -6.07 -19.85
N SER A 157 10.00 -6.13 -21.16
CA SER A 157 8.69 -6.39 -21.73
C SER A 157 8.17 -7.79 -21.35
N GLU A 158 9.02 -8.81 -21.46
CA GLU A 158 8.70 -10.18 -21.01
C GLU A 158 8.36 -10.22 -19.52
N GLN A 159 9.17 -9.56 -18.68
CA GLN A 159 8.93 -9.47 -17.25
C GLN A 159 7.59 -8.78 -16.95
N LYS A 160 7.28 -7.67 -17.62
CA LYS A 160 6.01 -6.96 -17.44
C LYS A 160 4.82 -7.74 -17.98
N GLN A 161 4.99 -8.51 -19.04
CA GLN A 161 3.95 -9.41 -19.55
C GLN A 161 3.68 -10.56 -18.57
N ALA A 162 4.72 -11.10 -17.93
CA ALA A 162 4.57 -12.11 -16.89
C ALA A 162 3.89 -11.55 -15.63
N GLU A 163 4.29 -10.34 -15.20
CA GLU A 163 3.65 -9.62 -14.09
C GLU A 163 2.17 -9.36 -14.38
N LYS A 164 1.84 -8.88 -15.59
CA LYS A 164 0.46 -8.70 -16.04
C LYS A 164 -0.34 -10.00 -15.94
N LYS A 165 0.19 -11.09 -16.50
CA LYS A 165 -0.49 -12.40 -16.47
C LYS A 165 -0.73 -12.88 -15.03
N LYS A 166 0.25 -12.71 -14.15
CA LYS A 166 0.10 -13.06 -12.73
C LYS A 166 -1.00 -12.23 -12.07
N THR A 167 -0.99 -10.91 -12.26
CA THR A 167 -2.02 -10.01 -11.71
C THR A 167 -3.42 -10.35 -12.24
N GLU A 168 -3.54 -10.72 -13.51
CA GLU A 168 -4.81 -11.19 -14.09
C GLU A 168 -5.28 -12.50 -13.45
N GLN A 169 -4.38 -13.45 -13.20
CA GLN A 169 -4.69 -14.71 -12.50
C GLN A 169 -5.11 -14.46 -11.05
N ASP A 170 -4.37 -13.63 -10.31
CA ASP A 170 -4.66 -13.26 -8.93
C ASP A 170 -6.06 -12.62 -8.84
N ARG A 171 -6.37 -11.69 -9.73
CA ARG A 171 -7.70 -11.07 -9.85
C ARG A 171 -8.80 -12.11 -10.10
N THR A 172 -8.59 -13.05 -11.02
CA THR A 172 -9.60 -14.09 -11.31
C THR A 172 -9.83 -15.01 -10.11
N MET A 173 -8.77 -15.40 -9.39
CA MET A 173 -8.88 -16.22 -8.19
C MET A 173 -9.62 -15.48 -7.06
N GLU A 174 -9.30 -14.21 -6.83
CA GLU A 174 -9.96 -13.40 -5.81
C GLU A 174 -11.47 -13.25 -6.10
N ILE A 175 -11.84 -12.98 -7.36
CA ILE A 175 -13.25 -12.94 -7.77
C ILE A 175 -13.95 -14.28 -7.51
N ALA A 176 -13.32 -15.40 -7.84
CA ALA A 176 -13.92 -16.73 -7.63
C ALA A 176 -14.11 -17.05 -6.13
N ASN A 177 -13.13 -16.69 -5.30
CA ASN A 177 -13.20 -16.87 -3.85
C ASN A 177 -14.32 -16.03 -3.24
N LEU A 178 -14.37 -14.74 -3.56
CA LEU A 178 -15.42 -13.84 -3.06
C LEU A 178 -16.82 -14.30 -3.49
N ASN A 179 -17.00 -14.76 -4.72
CA ASN A 179 -18.28 -15.31 -5.16
C ASN A 179 -18.70 -16.56 -4.37
N THR A 180 -17.73 -17.41 -4.01
CA THR A 180 -17.98 -18.61 -3.19
C THR A 180 -18.37 -18.23 -1.76
N GLU A 181 -17.69 -17.24 -1.18
CA GLU A 181 -18.02 -16.71 0.14
C GLU A 181 -19.41 -16.07 0.16
N ILE A 182 -19.72 -15.24 -0.84
CA ILE A 182 -21.06 -14.63 -1.01
C ILE A 182 -22.13 -15.71 -1.04
N LYS A 183 -21.96 -16.75 -1.88
CA LYS A 183 -22.93 -17.85 -1.97
C LYS A 183 -23.14 -18.55 -0.62
N THR A 184 -22.05 -18.84 0.08
CA THR A 184 -22.08 -19.50 1.41
C THR A 184 -22.83 -18.64 2.43
N ILE A 185 -22.57 -17.33 2.45
CA ILE A 185 -23.26 -16.39 3.33
C ILE A 185 -24.75 -16.32 2.99
N THR A 186 -25.11 -16.26 1.71
CA THR A 186 -26.51 -16.26 1.27
C THR A 186 -27.26 -17.51 1.72
N GLU A 187 -26.66 -18.69 1.58
CA GLU A 187 -27.25 -19.96 2.04
C GLU A 187 -27.46 -19.97 3.57
N ASN A 188 -26.47 -19.46 4.32
CA ASN A 188 -26.59 -19.33 5.77
C ASN A 188 -27.70 -18.36 6.20
N ILE A 189 -27.86 -17.23 5.49
CA ILE A 189 -28.96 -16.28 5.74
C ILE A 189 -30.30 -16.96 5.52
N ALA A 190 -30.47 -17.69 4.42
CA ALA A 190 -31.73 -18.38 4.13
C ALA A 190 -32.06 -19.41 5.23
N LYS A 191 -31.08 -20.17 5.69
CA LYS A 191 -31.24 -21.12 6.81
C LYS A 191 -31.65 -20.42 8.11
N LEU A 192 -30.99 -19.31 8.46
CA LEU A 192 -31.32 -18.54 9.66
C LEU A 192 -32.73 -17.94 9.59
N GLN A 193 -33.17 -17.51 8.40
CA GLN A 193 -34.54 -17.02 8.20
C GLN A 193 -35.58 -18.12 8.38
N ASP A 194 -35.35 -19.31 7.85
CA ASP A 194 -36.21 -20.49 8.05
C ASP A 194 -36.26 -20.91 9.54
N ASP A 195 -35.11 -20.97 10.21
CA ASP A 195 -35.04 -21.27 11.64
C ASP A 195 -35.79 -20.22 12.47
N LEU A 196 -35.66 -18.93 12.13
CA LEU A 196 -36.40 -17.85 12.78
C LEU A 196 -37.92 -18.04 12.64
N GLN A 197 -38.40 -18.31 11.43
CA GLN A 197 -39.83 -18.55 11.18
C GLN A 197 -40.35 -19.75 11.97
N LYS A 198 -39.61 -20.86 11.99
CA LYS A 198 -39.95 -22.05 12.79
C LYS A 198 -40.05 -21.73 14.28
N LYS A 199 -39.13 -20.92 14.83
CA LYS A 199 -39.18 -20.51 16.24
C LYS A 199 -40.35 -19.57 16.54
N GLN A 200 -40.68 -18.65 15.64
CA GLN A 200 -41.84 -17.78 15.78
C GLN A 200 -43.15 -18.58 15.79
N LEU A 201 -43.28 -19.58 14.91
CA LEU A 201 -44.44 -20.47 14.91
C LEU A 201 -44.53 -21.28 16.21
N ALA A 202 -43.42 -21.87 16.65
CA ALA A 202 -43.38 -22.63 17.90
C ALA A 202 -43.73 -21.74 19.12
N LEU A 203 -43.31 -20.48 19.11
CA LEU A 203 -43.66 -19.51 20.14
C LEU A 203 -45.16 -19.20 20.12
N ALA A 204 -45.76 -18.99 18.94
CA ALA A 204 -47.20 -18.73 18.81
C ALA A 204 -48.06 -19.91 19.30
N GLN A 205 -47.57 -21.15 19.13
CA GLN A 205 -48.25 -22.38 19.56
C GLN A 205 -48.03 -22.73 21.04
N ILE A 206 -47.24 -21.94 21.78
CA ILE A 206 -46.87 -22.30 23.15
C ILE A 206 -48.09 -22.34 24.07
N ASN A 207 -49.00 -21.37 23.94
CA ASN A 207 -50.19 -21.29 24.78
C ASN A 207 -51.13 -22.47 24.49
N GLU A 208 -51.34 -22.81 23.21
CA GLU A 208 -52.17 -23.97 22.81
C GLU A 208 -51.68 -25.27 23.46
N LYS A 209 -50.37 -25.44 23.60
CA LYS A 209 -49.76 -26.62 24.22
C LYS A 209 -49.99 -26.71 25.74
N TYR A 210 -49.99 -25.58 26.44
CA TYR A 210 -49.98 -25.57 27.92
C TYR A 210 -51.33 -25.19 28.54
N GLU A 211 -52.16 -24.38 27.87
CA GLU A 211 -53.48 -23.96 28.37
C GLU A 211 -54.38 -25.13 28.83
N PRO A 212 -54.52 -26.24 28.08
CA PRO A 212 -55.34 -27.35 28.54
C PRO A 212 -54.82 -28.00 29.83
N ARG A 213 -53.50 -28.06 30.00
CA ARG A 213 -52.88 -28.60 31.20
C ARG A 213 -53.04 -27.67 32.39
N ILE A 214 -52.93 -26.36 32.16
CA ILE A 214 -53.19 -25.34 33.18
C ILE A 214 -54.64 -25.47 33.66
N LYS A 215 -55.61 -25.55 32.75
CA LYS A 215 -57.03 -25.72 33.11
C LYS A 215 -57.33 -27.02 33.85
N ASP A 216 -56.72 -28.13 33.45
CA ASP A 216 -56.85 -29.42 34.17
C ASP A 216 -56.31 -29.32 35.61
N ILE A 217 -55.16 -28.65 35.80
CA ILE A 217 -54.59 -28.41 37.13
C ILE A 217 -55.52 -27.52 37.97
N GLU A 218 -56.02 -26.42 37.40
CA GLU A 218 -56.97 -25.52 38.08
C GLU A 218 -58.24 -26.25 38.50
N GLN A 219 -58.80 -27.08 37.62
CA GLN A 219 -59.98 -27.89 37.92
C GLN A 219 -59.71 -28.86 39.08
N LYS A 220 -58.56 -29.54 39.09
CA LYS A 220 -58.17 -30.46 40.16
C LYS A 220 -57.97 -29.74 41.50
N ILE A 221 -57.39 -28.54 41.49
CA ILE A 221 -57.27 -27.70 42.69
C ILE A 221 -58.66 -27.37 43.24
N ASN A 222 -59.59 -26.93 42.38
CA ASN A 222 -60.94 -26.56 42.80
C ASN A 222 -61.72 -27.76 43.38
N ILE A 223 -61.62 -28.93 42.75
CA ILE A 223 -62.24 -30.17 43.27
C ILE A 223 -61.63 -30.56 44.61
N GLY A 224 -60.30 -30.51 44.73
CA GLY A 224 -59.60 -30.82 45.98
C GLY A 224 -60.03 -29.91 47.13
N ASN A 225 -60.10 -28.60 46.89
CA ASN A 225 -60.56 -27.63 47.89
C ASN A 225 -62.01 -27.90 48.30
N ALA A 226 -62.91 -28.14 47.33
CA ALA A 226 -64.31 -28.45 47.62
C ALA A 226 -64.47 -29.73 48.47
N ALA A 227 -63.69 -30.78 48.17
CA ALA A 227 -63.70 -32.02 48.95
C ALA A 227 -63.20 -31.81 50.39
N VAL A 228 -62.17 -30.98 50.58
CA VAL A 228 -61.67 -30.62 51.92
C VAL A 228 -62.74 -29.84 52.69
N ASP A 229 -63.38 -28.85 52.07
CA ASP A 229 -64.44 -28.06 52.71
C ASP A 229 -65.64 -28.91 53.13
N GLU A 230 -66.00 -29.91 52.31
CA GLU A 230 -67.05 -30.89 52.63
C GLU A 230 -66.68 -31.72 53.87
N VAL A 231 -65.47 -32.30 53.89
CA VAL A 231 -64.98 -33.08 55.04
C VAL A 231 -64.88 -32.21 56.30
N VAL A 232 -64.40 -30.96 56.19
CA VAL A 232 -64.36 -30.01 57.31
C VAL A 232 -65.77 -29.71 57.82
N THR A 233 -66.76 -29.58 56.93
CA THR A 233 -68.15 -29.36 57.30
C THR A 233 -68.74 -30.57 58.03
N GLU A 234 -68.44 -31.80 57.57
CA GLU A 234 -68.83 -33.04 58.23
C GLU A 234 -68.21 -33.16 59.62
N ILE A 235 -66.90 -32.92 59.75
CA ILE A 235 -66.18 -32.91 61.03
C ILE A 235 -66.83 -31.90 61.99
N ASN A 236 -67.07 -30.67 61.56
CA ASN A 236 -67.69 -29.64 62.38
C ASN A 236 -69.12 -30.01 62.81
N THR A 237 -69.86 -30.71 61.94
CA THR A 237 -71.20 -31.22 62.27
C THR A 237 -71.14 -32.30 63.34
N ALA A 238 -70.24 -33.28 63.19
CA ALA A 238 -70.02 -34.33 64.19
C ALA A 238 -69.59 -33.75 65.55
N LEU A 239 -68.65 -32.79 65.56
CA LEU A 239 -68.23 -32.08 66.77
C LEU A 239 -69.40 -31.37 67.46
N ARG A 240 -70.28 -30.73 66.69
CA ARG A 240 -71.49 -30.08 67.22
C ARG A 240 -72.43 -31.09 67.89
N MET A 241 -72.65 -32.25 67.26
CA MET A 241 -73.51 -33.31 67.82
C MET A 241 -72.95 -33.87 69.13
N ILE A 242 -71.64 -34.10 69.20
CA ILE A 242 -70.96 -34.58 70.42
C ILE A 242 -71.19 -33.59 71.57
N ASN A 243 -70.93 -32.30 71.33
CA ASN A 243 -71.10 -31.26 72.35
C ASN A 243 -72.57 -31.08 72.82
N GLN A 244 -73.56 -31.50 72.04
CA GLN A 244 -74.98 -31.44 72.41
C GLN A 244 -75.46 -32.71 73.14
N SER A 245 -74.84 -33.86 72.85
CA SER A 245 -75.36 -35.17 73.26
C SER A 245 -74.69 -35.73 74.52
N ILE A 246 -73.48 -35.25 74.83
CA ILE A 246 -72.69 -35.73 75.97
C ILE A 246 -72.58 -34.56 76.95
N THR A 247 -73.26 -34.69 78.10
CA THR A 247 -73.16 -33.77 79.25
C THR A 247 -72.35 -34.41 80.36
#